data_AF-A0A370GM11-F1
#
_entry.id   AF-A0A370GM11-F1
#
_cell.length_a   1.000
_cell.length_b   1.000
_cell.length_c   1.000
_cell.angle_alpha   90.00
_cell.angle_beta   90.00
_cell.angle_gamma   90.00
#
_symmetry.space_group_name_H-M   'P 1'
#
loop_
_entity.id
_entity.type
_entity.pdbx_description
1 polymer ?
#
loop_
_entity_poly.entity_id
_entity_poly.type
_entity_poly.pdbx_seq_one_letter_code
_entity_poly.pdbx_strand_id
1 'polypeptide(L)'
;MPEYLNRLQNAVKEAVESAGMELDKKPFNPHITLARKWDGQKLFSSDELRKASEAKVDKPSFSISEIILYQTHLDRIPKYEAVKKWILKETAEGEK
;
A
#
# COMPACT_ATOMS: atom_id res chain seq x y z
N MET A 1 1.32 -15.02 4.18
CA MET A 1 1.04 -13.57 4.29
C MET A 1 1.04 -12.82 2.95
N PRO A 2 2.02 -12.96 2.02
CA PRO A 2 1.98 -12.26 0.72
C PRO A 2 0.83 -12.71 -0.21
N GLU A 3 0.41 -13.97 -0.08
CA GLU A 3 -0.55 -14.59 -1.00
C GLU A 3 -1.93 -13.89 -1.00
N TYR A 4 -2.44 -13.46 0.17
CA TYR A 4 -3.72 -12.77 0.25
C TYR A 4 -3.71 -11.42 -0.47
N LEU A 5 -2.61 -10.65 -0.33
CA LEU A 5 -2.45 -9.38 -1.04
C LEU A 5 -2.30 -9.59 -2.54
N ASN A 6 -1.59 -10.63 -2.98
CA ASN A 6 -1.48 -10.98 -4.39
C ASN A 6 -2.84 -11.41 -4.97
N ARG A 7 -3.62 -12.22 -4.24
CA ARG A 7 -4.99 -12.60 -4.64
C ARG A 7 -5.90 -11.38 -4.76
N LEU A 8 -5.86 -10.49 -3.77
CA LEU A 8 -6.63 -9.24 -3.81
C LEU A 8 -6.22 -8.38 -5.01
N GLN A 9 -4.92 -8.23 -5.25
CA GLN A 9 -4.43 -7.44 -6.37
C GLN A 9 -4.84 -8.04 -7.72
N ASN A 10 -4.81 -9.37 -7.88
CA ASN A 10 -5.28 -10.05 -9.09
C ASN A 10 -6.80 -9.83 -9.31
N ALA A 11 -7.62 -9.95 -8.26
CA ALA A 11 -9.06 -9.70 -8.37
C ALA A 11 -9.36 -8.24 -8.77
N VAL A 12 -8.63 -7.28 -8.20
CA VAL A 12 -8.73 -5.86 -8.59
C VAL A 12 -8.28 -5.67 -10.03
N LYS A 13 -7.20 -6.34 -10.44
CA LYS A 13 -6.66 -6.27 -11.80
C LYS A 13 -7.72 -6.71 -12.82
N GLU A 14 -8.30 -7.89 -12.62
CA GLU A 14 -9.34 -8.46 -13.50
C GLU A 14 -10.58 -7.56 -13.59
N ALA A 15 -11.02 -6.99 -12.46
CA ALA A 15 -12.17 -6.08 -12.43
C ALA A 15 -11.92 -4.79 -13.24
N VAL A 16 -10.72 -4.22 -13.14
CA VAL A 16 -10.33 -3.00 -13.86
C VAL A 16 -10.14 -3.28 -15.36
N GLU A 17 -9.52 -4.41 -15.72
CA GLU A 17 -9.40 -4.85 -17.12
C GLU A 17 -10.78 -5.10 -17.74
N SER A 18 -11.70 -5.73 -17.01
CA SER A 18 -13.08 -5.96 -17.45
C SER A 18 -13.89 -4.67 -17.60
N ALA A 19 -13.51 -3.61 -16.89
CA ALA A 19 -14.08 -2.27 -17.04
C ALA A 19 -13.48 -1.49 -18.23
N GLY A 20 -12.55 -2.08 -19.00
CA GLY A 20 -11.94 -1.47 -20.18
C GLY A 20 -10.81 -0.47 -19.86
N MET A 21 -10.23 -0.54 -18.65
CA MET A 21 -9.14 0.33 -18.24
C MET A 21 -7.79 -0.40 -18.32
N GLU A 22 -6.73 0.34 -18.68
CA GLU A 22 -5.36 -0.20 -18.69
C GLU A 22 -4.69 -0.03 -17.31
N LEU A 23 -3.93 -1.06 -16.91
CA LEU A 23 -3.18 -1.11 -15.66
C LEU A 23 -1.67 -1.06 -15.90
N ASP A 24 -0.92 -0.63 -14.88
CA ASP A 24 0.54 -0.74 -14.89
C ASP A 24 0.94 -2.24 -14.98
N LYS A 25 1.87 -2.55 -15.88
CA LYS A 25 2.36 -3.91 -16.16
C LYS A 25 3.43 -4.37 -15.16
N LYS A 26 3.88 -3.51 -14.25
CA LYS A 26 4.88 -3.86 -13.24
C LYS A 26 4.37 -4.98 -12.31
N PRO A 27 5.24 -5.92 -11.92
CA PRO A 27 4.89 -6.91 -10.92
C PRO A 27 4.46 -6.26 -9.62
N PHE A 28 3.39 -6.79 -9.02
CA PHE A 28 2.93 -6.33 -7.72
C PHE A 28 3.88 -6.82 -6.62
N ASN A 29 4.64 -5.87 -6.06
CA ASN A 29 5.50 -6.10 -4.92
C ASN A 29 4.95 -5.27 -3.76
N PRO A 30 4.18 -5.83 -2.80
CA PRO A 30 3.52 -5.06 -1.76
C PRO A 30 4.56 -4.36 -0.87
N HIS A 31 4.56 -3.03 -0.89
CA HIS A 31 5.47 -2.18 -0.10
C HIS A 31 4.78 -0.85 0.27
N ILE A 32 5.29 -0.20 1.30
CA ILE A 32 4.89 1.16 1.68
C ILE A 32 6.03 2.10 1.30
N THR A 33 5.73 3.12 0.50
CA THR A 33 6.72 4.15 0.14
C THR A 33 7.00 5.03 1.37
N LEU A 34 8.23 5.04 1.86
CA LEU A 34 8.65 5.89 2.99
C LEU A 34 9.14 7.27 2.54
N ALA A 35 9.87 7.33 1.43
CA ALA A 35 10.44 8.56 0.89
C ALA A 35 10.61 8.47 -0.62
N ARG A 36 10.63 9.62 -1.30
CA ARG A 36 10.99 9.76 -2.72
C ARG A 36 12.08 10.80 -2.86
N LYS A 37 13.03 10.56 -3.77
CA LYS A 37 14.06 11.53 -4.15
C LYS A 37 13.45 12.54 -5.13
N TRP A 38 12.89 13.63 -4.62
CA TRP A 38 12.27 14.68 -5.44
C TRP A 38 13.08 15.98 -5.43
N ASP A 39 13.44 16.48 -4.25
CA ASP A 39 14.20 17.75 -4.11
C ASP A 39 15.06 17.79 -2.83
N GLY A 40 15.61 16.63 -2.45
CA GLY A 40 16.45 16.54 -1.25
C GLY A 40 17.86 17.03 -1.53
N GLN A 41 18.30 18.10 -0.86
CA GLN A 41 19.70 18.56 -0.93
C GLN A 41 20.67 17.60 -0.23
N LYS A 42 20.19 16.84 0.76
CA LYS A 42 20.98 15.84 1.47
C LYS A 42 21.01 14.53 0.67
N LEU A 43 22.20 13.96 0.49
CA LEU A 43 22.35 12.61 -0.05
C LEU A 43 21.71 11.58 0.88
N PHE A 44 21.02 10.60 0.30
CA PHE A 44 20.48 9.47 1.05
C PHE A 44 21.62 8.62 1.62
N SER A 45 21.56 8.32 2.92
CA SER A 45 22.49 7.43 3.61
C SER A 45 21.76 6.20 4.12
N SER A 46 22.13 5.03 3.60
CA SER A 46 21.61 3.75 4.08
C SER A 46 21.97 3.47 5.53
N ASP A 47 23.12 3.96 6.00
CA ASP A 47 23.58 3.76 7.38
C ASP A 47 22.75 4.58 8.37
N GLU A 48 22.35 5.80 8.02
CA GLU A 48 21.45 6.61 8.84
C GLU A 48 20.07 5.95 8.96
N LEU A 49 19.54 5.43 7.85
CA LEU A 49 18.27 4.69 7.85
C LEU A 49 18.37 3.43 8.71
N ARG A 50 19.46 2.67 8.60
CA ARG A 50 19.66 1.45 9.38
C ARG A 50 19.69 1.76 10.87
N LYS A 51 20.47 2.75 11.30
CA LYS A 51 20.50 3.21 12.71
C LYS A 51 19.11 3.64 13.22
N ALA A 52 18.34 4.35 12.39
CA ALA A 52 16.97 4.76 12.73
C ALA A 52 16.01 3.56 12.85
N SER A 53 16.24 2.50 12.07
CA SER A 53 15.46 1.25 12.11
C SER A 53 15.86 0.33 13.27
N GLU A 54 17.15 0.23 13.60
CA GLU A 54 17.66 -0.57 14.72
C GLU A 54 17.17 -0.04 16.07
N ALA A 55 16.91 1.27 16.17
CA ALA A 55 16.32 1.90 17.35
C ALA A 55 14.81 1.65 17.51
N LYS A 56 14.12 1.04 16.54
CA LYS A 56 12.67 0.80 16.54
C LYS A 56 12.35 -0.65 16.19
N VAL A 57 12.26 -1.47 17.24
CA VAL A 57 11.44 -2.69 17.47
C VAL A 57 11.14 -3.62 16.26
N ASP A 58 11.23 -4.92 16.56
CA ASP A 58 10.74 -6.07 15.80
C ASP A 58 9.65 -5.77 14.76
N LYS A 59 9.87 -6.29 13.54
CA LYS A 59 8.98 -6.31 12.37
C LYS A 59 7.54 -5.86 12.69
N PRO A 60 7.19 -4.57 12.45
CA PRO A 60 5.87 -4.07 12.78
C PRO A 60 4.80 -4.84 11.99
N SER A 61 3.82 -5.38 12.69
CA SER A 61 2.65 -6.05 12.13
C SER A 61 1.38 -5.30 12.51
N PHE A 62 0.40 -5.32 11.62
CA PHE A 62 -0.90 -4.72 11.85
C PHE A 62 -1.98 -5.51 11.09
N SER A 63 -3.20 -5.48 11.62
CA SER A 63 -4.38 -6.04 10.95
C SER A 63 -4.94 -5.03 9.96
N ILE A 64 -5.35 -5.50 8.78
CA ILE A 64 -5.98 -4.67 7.75
C ILE A 64 -7.47 -4.56 8.09
N SER A 65 -7.95 -3.34 8.37
CA SER A 65 -9.34 -3.06 8.73
C SER A 65 -10.20 -2.57 7.57
N GLU A 66 -9.57 -2.02 6.52
CA GLU A 66 -10.30 -1.45 5.39
C GLU A 66 -9.51 -1.45 4.08
N ILE A 67 -10.25 -1.41 2.97
CA ILE A 67 -9.75 -1.17 1.62
C ILE A 67 -10.36 0.15 1.15
N ILE A 68 -9.57 1.00 0.49
CA ILE A 68 -10.00 2.33 0.05
C ILE A 68 -9.66 2.52 -1.43
N LEU A 69 -10.63 3.01 -2.21
CA LEU A 69 -10.41 3.52 -3.55
C LEU A 69 -10.11 5.02 -3.47
N TYR A 70 -8.92 5.40 -3.93
CA TYR A 70 -8.48 6.78 -3.96
C TYR A 70 -8.54 7.35 -5.38
N GLN A 71 -8.96 8.61 -5.50
CA GLN A 71 -8.72 9.45 -6.66
C GLN A 71 -7.53 10.37 -6.38
N THR A 72 -6.62 10.47 -7.34
CA THR A 72 -5.47 11.36 -7.26
C THR A 72 -5.74 12.65 -8.04
N HIS A 73 -5.58 13.79 -7.38
CA HIS A 73 -5.69 15.13 -7.96
C HIS A 73 -4.30 15.77 -7.99
N LEU A 74 -3.80 16.11 -9.17
CA LEU A 74 -2.43 16.59 -9.36
C LEU A 74 -2.27 18.09 -9.07
N ASP A 75 -3.37 18.83 -9.08
CA ASP A 75 -3.48 20.28 -9.05
C ASP A 75 -3.85 20.86 -7.67
N ARG A 76 -4.17 20.01 -6.69
CA ARG A 76 -4.61 20.45 -5.36
C ARG A 76 -3.96 19.70 -4.20
N ILE A 77 -4.14 20.28 -3.01
CA ILE A 77 -3.76 19.70 -1.73
C ILE A 77 -5.04 19.58 -0.88
N PRO A 78 -5.41 18.39 -0.38
CA PRO A 78 -4.70 17.11 -0.46
C PRO A 78 -4.77 16.46 -1.85
N LYS A 79 -3.69 15.74 -2.22
CA LYS A 79 -3.58 15.04 -3.52
C LYS A 79 -4.48 13.81 -3.62
N TYR A 80 -4.80 13.15 -2.50
CA TYR A 80 -5.58 11.93 -2.47
C TYR A 80 -6.95 12.20 -1.87
N GLU A 81 -8.00 11.78 -2.58
CA GLU A 81 -9.38 11.81 -2.12
C GLU A 81 -9.90 10.37 -2.01
N ALA A 82 -10.46 10.00 -0.86
CA ALA A 82 -11.09 8.70 -0.67
C ALA A 82 -12.48 8.71 -1.34
N VAL A 83 -12.63 8.00 -2.46
CA VAL A 83 -13.88 7.91 -3.23
C VAL A 83 -14.79 6.83 -2.66
N LYS A 84 -14.21 5.72 -2.21
CA LYS A 84 -14.96 4.61 -1.62
C LYS A 84 -14.14 3.89 -0.56
N LYS A 85 -14.80 3.42 0.49
CA LYS A 85 -14.20 2.63 1.56
C LYS A 85 -14.99 1.33 1.75
N TRP A 86 -14.28 0.24 1.96
CA TRP A 86 -14.83 -1.07 2.29
C TRP A 86 -14.20 -1.53 3.60
N ILE A 87 -15.01 -1.63 4.66
CA ILE A 87 -14.56 -2.13 5.96
C ILE A 87 -14.48 -3.66 5.88
N LEU A 88 -13.31 -4.19 6.23
CA LEU A 88 -13.10 -5.63 6.36
C LEU A 88 -13.62 -6.05 7.73
N LYS A 89 -14.53 -7.03 7.74
CA LYS A 89 -14.97 -7.67 8.98
C LYS A 89 -13.86 -8.58 9.46
N GLU A 90 -13.59 -8.55 10.75
CA GLU A 90 -12.72 -9.52 11.38
C GLU A 90 -13.35 -10.91 11.20
N THR A 91 -12.65 -11.80 10.50
CA THR A 91 -13.02 -13.22 10.50
C THR A 91 -12.68 -13.76 11.87
N ALA A 92 -13.69 -14.10 12.66
CA ALA A 92 -13.51 -14.93 13.84
C ALA A 92 -12.96 -16.29 13.39
N GLU A 93 -11.65 -16.53 13.60
CA GLU A 93 -11.08 -17.87 13.49
C GLU A 93 -11.27 -18.58 14.83
N GLY A 94 -12.11 -19.63 14.84
CA GLY A 94 -12.01 -20.71 15.83
C GLY A 94 -13.27 -21.06 16.62
N GLU A 95 -14.31 -21.57 15.96
CA GLU A 95 -15.06 -22.69 16.55
C GLU A 95 -14.63 -23.95 15.82
N LYS A 96 -13.97 -24.84 16.58
CA LYS A 96 -13.64 -26.20 16.20
C LYS A 96 -14.62 -27.12 16.92
#